data_AF-A0A950A7Y2-F1
#
_entry.id   AF-A0A950A7Y2-F1
#
_cell.length_a   1.000
_cell.length_b   1.000
_cell.length_c   1.000
_cell.angle_alpha   90.00
_cell.angle_beta   90.00
_cell.angle_gamma   90.00
#
_symmetry.space_group_name_H-M   'P 1'
#
loop_
_entity.id
_entity.type
_entity.pdbx_description
1 polymer ?
#
loop_
_entity_poly.entity_id
_entity_poly.type
_entity_poly.pdbx_seq_one_letter_code
_entity_poly.pdbx_strand_id
1 'polypeptide(L)'
;SQRARIEGAVAAATGYEVERRAEGSALIVDDRTFTDAPFPTNSTLKQVALLLCDALTDAGPDGELSLEALRDVVAGLVAKHRQHWDRNPDDPDEVAALTVAATDILLACDLARRSGPFGGLRATPLAARFRSPTLHAAEGRA
;
A
#
# COMPACT_ATOMS: atom_id res chain seq x y z
N SER A 1 -14.12 -14.38 25.23
CA SER A 1 -14.33 -14.00 23.82
C SER A 1 -13.58 -14.97 22.91
N GLN A 2 -14.18 -15.44 21.82
CA GLN A 2 -13.55 -16.35 20.84
C GLN A 2 -12.23 -15.78 20.30
N ARG A 3 -12.17 -14.46 20.06
CA ARG A 3 -10.99 -13.76 19.54
C ARG A 3 -9.77 -13.92 20.44
N ALA A 4 -9.88 -13.61 21.73
CA ALA A 4 -8.77 -13.72 22.68
C ALA A 4 -8.22 -15.15 22.78
N ARG A 5 -9.09 -16.16 22.64
CA ARG A 5 -8.67 -17.57 22.60
C ARG A 5 -7.88 -17.91 21.35
N ILE A 6 -8.30 -17.40 20.18
CA ILE A 6 -7.57 -17.59 18.91
C ILE A 6 -6.22 -16.88 18.99
N GLU A 7 -6.19 -15.61 19.42
CA GLU A 7 -4.95 -14.82 19.56
C GLU A 7 -3.94 -15.53 20.47
N GLY A 8 -4.39 -16.00 21.65
CA GLY A 8 -3.52 -16.73 22.58
C GLY A 8 -3.03 -18.08 22.02
N ALA A 9 -3.88 -18.82 21.31
CA ALA A 9 -3.48 -20.08 20.68
C ALA A 9 -2.46 -19.87 19.56
N VAL A 10 -2.62 -18.82 18.75
CA VAL A 10 -1.68 -18.47 17.68
C VAL A 10 -0.35 -18.02 18.28
N ALA A 11 -0.35 -17.10 19.26
CA ALA A 11 0.88 -16.65 19.92
C ALA A 11 1.64 -17.82 20.56
N ALA A 12 0.94 -18.76 21.21
CA ALA A 12 1.55 -19.95 21.79
C ALA A 12 2.12 -20.91 20.73
N ALA A 13 1.48 -21.03 19.57
CA ALA A 13 1.91 -21.92 18.50
C ALA A 13 3.10 -21.38 17.69
N THR A 14 3.18 -20.06 17.52
CA THR A 14 4.17 -19.43 16.64
C THR A 14 5.30 -18.72 17.40
N GLY A 15 5.08 -18.35 18.66
CA GLY A 15 6.03 -17.58 19.47
C GLY A 15 6.06 -16.08 19.17
N TYR A 16 5.22 -15.59 18.25
CA TYR A 16 5.18 -14.17 17.87
C TYR A 16 4.12 -13.38 18.65
N GLU A 17 4.38 -12.08 18.78
CA GLU A 17 3.44 -11.14 19.40
C GLU A 17 2.20 -10.93 18.50
N VAL A 18 1.03 -10.81 19.13
CA VAL A 18 -0.21 -10.46 18.45
C VAL A 18 -0.58 -9.01 18.76
N GLU A 19 -0.65 -8.18 17.73
CA GLU A 19 -1.13 -6.79 17.80
C GLU A 19 -2.60 -6.72 17.38
N ARG A 20 -3.44 -6.04 18.17
CA ARG A 20 -4.82 -5.74 17.78
C ARG A 20 -4.91 -4.41 17.04
N ARG A 21 -5.61 -4.42 15.93
CA ARG A 21 -5.80 -3.28 15.02
C ARG A 21 -7.27 -3.09 14.66
N ALA A 22 -7.56 -1.98 13.98
CA ALA A 22 -8.91 -1.68 13.49
C ALA A 22 -9.41 -2.75 12.51
N GLU A 23 -8.51 -3.32 11.70
CA GLU A 23 -8.78 -4.34 10.70
C GLU A 23 -8.83 -5.77 11.25
N GLY A 24 -8.30 -6.02 12.46
CA GLY A 24 -8.19 -7.38 12.98
C GLY A 24 -7.02 -7.56 13.94
N SER A 25 -6.43 -8.75 13.92
CA SER A 25 -5.25 -9.08 14.72
C SER A 25 -4.12 -9.49 13.78
N ALA A 26 -2.92 -8.99 14.02
CA ALA A 26 -1.74 -9.26 13.21
C ALA A 26 -0.64 -9.88 14.07
N LEU A 27 0.11 -10.82 13.49
CA LEU A 27 1.35 -11.29 14.10
C LEU A 27 2.47 -10.30 13.76
N ILE A 28 3.29 -9.96 14.74
CA ILE A 28 4.48 -9.14 14.57
C ILE A 28 5.66 -10.09 14.36
N VAL A 29 6.24 -10.02 13.17
CA VAL A 29 7.31 -10.89 12.71
C VAL A 29 8.46 -10.00 12.27
N ASP A 30 9.66 -10.22 12.82
CA ASP A 30 10.84 -9.41 12.53
C ASP A 30 11.46 -9.73 11.16
N ASP A 31 11.09 -10.87 10.58
CA ASP A 31 11.51 -11.33 9.26
C ASP A 31 10.32 -11.47 8.29
N ARG A 32 10.59 -11.98 7.09
CA ARG A 32 9.58 -12.17 6.02
C ARG A 32 9.08 -13.61 5.92
N THR A 33 9.26 -14.43 6.96
CA THR A 33 8.99 -15.89 6.93
C THR A 33 7.54 -16.23 6.56
N PHE A 34 6.58 -15.39 6.93
CA PHE A 34 5.15 -15.59 6.61
C PHE A 34 4.63 -14.69 5.49
N THR A 35 5.52 -14.11 4.68
CA THR A 35 5.15 -13.18 3.61
C THR A 35 5.22 -13.87 2.24
N ASP A 36 4.07 -14.28 1.70
CA ASP A 36 3.98 -14.87 0.36
C ASP A 36 4.40 -13.88 -0.75
N ALA A 37 4.08 -12.60 -0.56
CA ALA A 37 4.38 -11.52 -1.49
C ALA A 37 5.19 -10.40 -0.79
N PRO A 38 6.52 -10.37 -0.92
CA PRO A 38 7.34 -9.38 -0.23
C PRO A 38 6.99 -7.97 -0.72
N PHE A 39 6.58 -7.09 0.19
CA PHE A 39 6.23 -5.71 -0.11
C PHE A 39 6.59 -4.80 1.09
N PRO A 40 7.16 -3.61 0.87
CA PRO A 40 7.66 -3.09 -0.41
C PRO A 40 9.00 -3.72 -0.83
N THR A 41 9.38 -3.51 -2.10
CA THR A 41 10.72 -3.85 -2.64
C THR A 41 11.17 -2.79 -3.65
N ASN A 42 12.42 -2.88 -4.13
CA ASN A 42 13.02 -1.92 -5.06
C ASN A 42 12.56 -2.04 -6.53
N SER A 43 11.62 -2.92 -6.86
CA SER A 43 11.03 -2.96 -8.20
C SER A 43 10.19 -1.71 -8.46
N THR A 44 10.29 -1.11 -9.66
CA THR A 44 9.47 0.03 -10.09
C THR A 44 7.98 -0.19 -9.81
N LEU A 45 7.43 -1.36 -10.14
CA LEU A 45 6.02 -1.67 -9.91
C LEU A 45 5.61 -1.58 -8.43
N LYS A 46 6.40 -2.15 -7.53
CA LYS A 46 6.12 -2.07 -6.08
C LYS A 46 6.40 -0.68 -5.51
N GLN A 47 7.29 0.12 -6.12
CA GLN A 47 7.47 1.52 -5.75
C GLN A 47 6.29 2.37 -6.18
N VAL A 48 5.77 2.17 -7.40
CA VAL A 48 4.53 2.82 -7.87
C VAL A 48 3.35 2.44 -6.98
N ALA A 49 3.17 1.16 -6.67
CA ALA A 49 2.14 0.70 -5.74
C ALA A 49 2.32 1.32 -4.35
N LEU A 50 3.54 1.38 -3.82
CA LEU A 50 3.84 2.01 -2.53
C LEU A 50 3.42 3.48 -2.50
N LEU A 51 3.74 4.25 -3.54
CA LEU A 51 3.41 5.67 -3.62
C LEU A 51 1.93 5.93 -3.91
N LEU A 52 1.23 4.98 -4.54
CA LEU A 52 -0.23 5.02 -4.67
C LEU A 52 -0.95 4.88 -3.31
N CYS A 53 -0.32 4.29 -2.29
CA CYS A 53 -0.90 4.24 -0.94
C CYS A 53 -1.16 5.64 -0.38
N ASP A 54 -0.27 6.61 -0.63
CA ASP A 54 -0.49 7.99 -0.20
C ASP A 54 -1.76 8.56 -0.83
N ALA A 55 -1.89 8.50 -2.15
CA ALA A 55 -3.06 9.01 -2.86
C ALA A 55 -4.38 8.33 -2.43
N LEU A 56 -4.37 7.00 -2.25
CA LEU A 56 -5.55 6.26 -1.80
C LEU A 56 -5.95 6.60 -0.37
N THR A 57 -4.97 6.82 0.50
CA THR A 57 -5.23 7.10 1.92
C THR A 57 -5.56 8.57 2.18
N ASP A 58 -5.12 9.48 1.31
CA ASP A 58 -5.48 10.90 1.30
C ASP A 58 -6.92 11.14 0.83
N ALA A 59 -7.48 10.21 0.02
CA ALA A 59 -8.90 10.23 -0.32
C ALA A 59 -9.81 10.03 0.92
N GLY A 60 -9.27 9.49 2.02
CA GLY A 60 -9.97 9.25 3.27
C GLY A 60 -10.66 7.87 3.36
N PRO A 61 -11.25 7.53 4.53
CA PRO A 61 -11.81 6.19 4.80
C PRO A 61 -12.90 5.77 3.83
N ASP A 62 -13.75 6.73 3.44
CA ASP A 62 -14.83 6.56 2.46
C ASP A 62 -14.48 7.22 1.11
N GLY A 63 -13.19 7.50 0.88
CA GLY A 63 -12.67 7.99 -0.39
C GLY A 63 -12.46 6.87 -1.38
N GLU A 64 -12.66 7.17 -2.67
CA GLU A 64 -12.38 6.28 -3.78
C GLU A 64 -11.62 7.04 -4.87
N LEU A 65 -10.62 6.39 -5.45
CA LEU A 65 -10.00 6.85 -6.68
C LEU A 65 -10.59 6.07 -7.87
N SER A 66 -11.09 6.80 -8.86
CA SER A 66 -11.50 6.22 -10.14
C SER A 66 -10.29 5.67 -10.89
N LEU A 67 -10.52 4.83 -11.90
CA LEU A 67 -9.45 4.34 -12.77
C LEU A 67 -8.71 5.48 -13.49
N GLU A 68 -9.42 6.54 -13.87
CA GLU A 68 -8.84 7.74 -14.47
C GLU A 68 -7.94 8.48 -13.48
N ALA A 69 -8.41 8.73 -12.26
CA ALA A 69 -7.60 9.35 -11.22
C ALA A 69 -6.36 8.52 -10.86
N LEU A 70 -6.48 7.19 -10.86
CA LEU A 70 -5.33 6.29 -10.66
C LEU A 70 -4.29 6.43 -11.78
N ARG A 71 -4.72 6.56 -13.03
CA ARG A 71 -3.80 6.79 -14.17
C ARG A 71 -3.11 8.14 -14.07
N ASP A 72 -3.84 9.19 -13.71
CA ASP A 72 -3.27 10.53 -13.53
C ASP A 72 -2.20 10.54 -12.43
N VAL A 73 -2.48 9.88 -11.30
CA VAL A 73 -1.49 9.74 -10.22
C VAL A 73 -0.27 8.97 -10.71
N VAL A 74 -0.44 7.85 -11.43
CA VAL A 74 0.68 7.06 -11.95
C VAL A 74 1.50 7.86 -12.97
N ALA A 75 0.87 8.57 -13.90
CA ALA A 75 1.56 9.45 -14.84
C ALA A 75 2.39 10.53 -14.11
N GLY A 76 1.80 11.15 -13.08
CA GLY A 76 2.50 12.13 -12.23
C GLY A 76 3.70 11.52 -11.49
N LEU A 77 3.56 10.30 -10.96
CA LEU A 77 4.66 9.58 -10.31
C LEU A 77 5.78 9.24 -11.31
N VAL A 78 5.43 8.74 -12.50
CA VAL A 78 6.40 8.44 -13.56
C VAL A 78 7.15 9.69 -13.99
N ALA A 79 6.45 10.82 -14.19
CA ALA A 79 7.09 12.09 -14.53
C ALA A 79 8.05 12.56 -13.42
N LYS A 80 7.61 12.47 -12.15
CA LYS A 80 8.41 12.86 -10.98
C LYS A 80 9.68 12.01 -10.82
N HIS A 81 9.59 10.71 -11.11
CA HIS A 81 10.67 9.74 -10.90
C HIS A 81 11.33 9.27 -12.21
N ARG A 82 11.16 10.00 -13.31
CA ARG A 82 11.62 9.63 -14.66
C ARG A 82 13.11 9.27 -14.76
N GLN A 83 13.95 9.89 -13.92
CA GLN A 83 15.40 9.62 -13.89
C GLN A 83 15.75 8.23 -13.35
N HIS A 84 14.81 7.56 -12.68
CA HIS A 84 15.04 6.29 -11.99
C HIS A 84 14.24 5.13 -12.55
N TRP A 85 13.09 5.39 -13.18
CA TRP A 85 12.16 4.33 -13.56
C TRP A 85 12.20 3.91 -15.03
N ASP A 86 12.81 4.71 -15.91
CA ASP A 86 12.88 4.43 -17.35
C ASP A 86 11.49 4.11 -17.93
N ARG A 87 10.52 5.00 -17.64
CA ARG A 87 9.12 4.91 -18.07
C ARG A 87 8.70 6.24 -18.67
N ASN A 88 7.86 6.21 -19.70
CA ASN A 88 7.37 7.40 -20.37
C ASN A 88 6.00 7.82 -19.79
N PRO A 89 5.89 9.00 -19.13
CA PRO A 89 4.62 9.47 -18.63
C PRO A 89 3.65 9.92 -19.74
N ASP A 90 4.17 10.24 -20.92
CA ASP A 90 3.39 10.72 -22.07
C ASP A 90 2.88 9.56 -22.95
N ASP A 91 3.24 8.31 -22.63
CA ASP A 91 2.71 7.10 -23.28
C ASP A 91 1.50 6.57 -22.49
N PRO A 92 0.26 6.73 -22.99
CA PRO A 92 -0.93 6.33 -22.27
C PRO A 92 -1.03 4.82 -22.06
N ASP A 93 -0.49 4.02 -22.97
CA ASP A 93 -0.54 2.55 -22.88
C ASP A 93 0.44 2.07 -21.80
N GLU A 94 1.62 2.69 -21.71
CA GLU A 94 2.59 2.40 -20.66
C GLU A 94 2.07 2.78 -19.27
N VAL A 95 1.48 3.99 -19.13
CA VAL A 95 0.82 4.42 -17.88
C VAL A 95 -0.31 3.46 -17.52
N ALA A 96 -1.16 3.06 -18.46
CA ALA A 96 -2.25 2.14 -18.20
C ALA A 96 -1.74 0.77 -17.72
N ALA A 97 -0.70 0.23 -18.35
CA ALA A 97 -0.08 -1.04 -17.94
C ALA A 97 0.53 -0.95 -16.52
N LEU A 98 1.21 0.15 -16.20
CA LEU A 98 1.75 0.40 -14.87
C LEU A 98 0.64 0.51 -13.82
N THR A 99 -0.44 1.24 -14.11
CA THR A 99 -1.58 1.38 -13.21
C THR A 99 -2.22 0.03 -12.89
N VAL A 100 -2.43 -0.83 -13.90
CA VAL A 100 -2.99 -2.17 -13.70
C VAL A 100 -2.06 -3.01 -12.82
N ALA A 101 -0.77 -3.09 -13.17
CA ALA A 101 0.19 -3.90 -12.43
C ALA A 101 0.37 -3.42 -10.97
N ALA A 102 0.41 -2.11 -10.73
CA ALA A 102 0.48 -1.54 -9.39
C ALA A 102 -0.81 -1.82 -8.60
N THR A 103 -1.97 -1.71 -9.24
CA THR A 103 -3.27 -2.05 -8.62
C THR A 103 -3.32 -3.52 -8.21
N ASP A 104 -2.87 -4.43 -9.06
CA ASP A 104 -2.87 -5.86 -8.75
C ASP A 104 -1.98 -6.18 -7.53
N ILE A 105 -0.84 -5.49 -7.39
CA ILE A 105 0.01 -5.59 -6.19
C ILE A 105 -0.73 -5.11 -4.94
N LEU A 106 -1.43 -3.96 -5.01
CA LEU A 106 -2.18 -3.42 -3.89
C LEU A 106 -3.31 -4.35 -3.46
N LEU A 107 -4.03 -4.94 -4.41
CA LEU A 107 -5.08 -5.92 -4.16
C LEU A 107 -4.52 -7.20 -3.54
N ALA A 108 -3.39 -7.71 -4.06
CA ALA A 108 -2.75 -8.92 -3.55
C ALA A 108 -2.23 -8.75 -2.10
N CYS A 109 -1.87 -7.52 -1.70
CA CYS A 109 -1.42 -7.21 -0.35
C CYS A 109 -2.55 -6.74 0.58
N ASP A 110 -3.83 -6.79 0.16
CA ASP A 110 -5.00 -6.21 0.85
C ASP A 110 -4.80 -4.75 1.29
N LEU A 111 -4.05 -3.96 0.51
CA LEU A 111 -3.85 -2.52 0.74
C LEU A 111 -4.94 -1.67 0.09
N ALA A 112 -5.59 -2.22 -0.92
CA ALA A 112 -6.75 -1.59 -1.56
C ALA A 112 -7.84 -2.62 -1.83
N ARG A 113 -9.07 -2.14 -2.03
CA ARG A 113 -10.19 -2.93 -2.51
C ARG A 113 -10.82 -2.28 -3.72
N ARG A 114 -11.29 -3.10 -4.65
CA ARG A 114 -12.09 -2.63 -5.77
C ARG A 114 -13.37 -2.00 -5.25
N SER A 115 -13.73 -0.88 -5.85
CA SER A 115 -14.96 -0.15 -5.56
C SER A 115 -15.64 0.30 -6.84
N GLY A 116 -16.95 0.44 -6.73
CA GLY A 116 -17.81 0.83 -7.83
C GLY A 116 -17.88 -0.20 -8.97
N PRO A 117 -18.83 -0.03 -9.89
CA PRO A 117 -18.95 -0.90 -11.07
C PRO A 117 -17.88 -0.61 -12.13
N PHE A 118 -17.17 0.53 -12.04
CA PHE A 118 -16.20 0.99 -13.04
C PHE A 118 -14.74 0.73 -12.66
N GLY A 119 -14.48 -0.01 -11.58
CA GLY A 119 -13.14 -0.47 -11.22
C GLY A 119 -12.27 0.57 -10.50
N GLY A 120 -12.88 1.44 -9.68
CA GLY A 120 -12.14 2.30 -8.75
C GLY A 120 -11.51 1.52 -7.61
N LEU A 121 -10.71 2.21 -6.79
CA LEU A 121 -10.05 1.65 -5.61
C LEU A 121 -10.32 2.47 -4.36
N ARG A 122 -10.48 1.78 -3.24
CA ARG A 122 -10.51 2.36 -1.89
C ARG A 122 -9.37 1.78 -1.07
N ALA A 123 -8.74 2.61 -0.23
CA ALA A 123 -7.74 2.13 0.72
C ALA A 123 -8.39 1.16 1.74
N THR A 124 -7.64 0.14 2.15
CA THR A 124 -7.92 -0.54 3.42
C THR A 124 -7.19 0.19 4.55
N PRO A 125 -7.54 -0.05 5.82
CA PRO A 125 -6.78 0.49 6.95
C PRO A 125 -5.29 0.12 6.90
N LEU A 126 -4.93 -1.01 6.30
CA LEU A 126 -3.55 -1.49 6.21
C LEU A 126 -2.66 -0.58 5.37
N ALA A 127 -3.20 0.08 4.34
CA ALA A 127 -2.45 1.03 3.50
C ALA A 127 -1.88 2.21 4.31
N ALA A 128 -2.50 2.59 5.43
CA ALA A 128 -2.01 3.68 6.27
C ALA A 128 -0.60 3.40 6.86
N ARG A 129 -0.16 2.14 6.94
CA ARG A 129 1.21 1.78 7.37
C ARG A 129 2.29 2.21 6.39
N PHE A 130 1.90 2.39 5.13
CA PHE A 130 2.80 2.70 4.03
C PHE A 130 2.73 4.16 3.62
N ARG A 131 2.02 4.99 4.40
CA ARG A 131 2.03 6.43 4.17
C ARG A 131 3.42 7.00 4.35
N SER A 132 3.77 7.95 3.49
CA SER A 132 4.98 8.74 3.63
C SER A 132 5.01 9.41 5.02
N PRO A 133 6.11 9.30 5.77
CA PRO A 133 6.19 9.89 7.10
C PRO A 133 6.21 11.41 7.02
N THR A 134 5.55 12.07 7.97
CA THR A 134 5.69 13.50 8.17
C THR A 134 7.08 13.79 8.74
N LEU A 135 7.94 14.44 7.94
CA LEU A 135 9.26 14.87 8.39
C LEU A 135 9.13 16.18 9.15
N HIS A 136 9.40 16.14 10.45
CA HIS A 136 9.59 17.35 11.24
C HIS A 136 11.07 17.71 11.23
N ALA A 137 11.41 18.94 10.82
CA ALA A 137 12.77 19.43 10.93
C ALA A 137 13.18 19.40 12.41
N ALA A 138 14.30 18.75 12.72
CA ALA A 138 14.86 18.82 14.05
C ALA A 138 15.32 20.27 14.28
N GLU A 139 14.67 20.99 15.21
CA GLU A 139 15.20 22.26 15.69
C GLU A 139 16.56 21.99 16.32
N GLY A 140 17.61 22.42 15.62
CA GLY A 140 18.99 22.30 16.10
C GLY A 140 19.12 23.03 17.43
N ARG A 141 19.55 22.32 18.47
CA ARG A 141 20.13 22.97 19.64
C ARG A 141 21.39 23.70 19.18
N ALA A 142 21.31 25.03 19.18
CA ALA A 142 22.48 25.91 19.18
C ALA A 142 23.26 25.76 20.49
#